data_AF-A0A931VVM9-F1
#
_entry.id   AF-A0A931VVM9-F1
#
_cell.length_a   1.000
_cell.length_b   1.000
_cell.length_c   1.000
_cell.angle_alpha   90.00
_cell.angle_beta   90.00
_cell.angle_gamma   90.00
#
_symmetry.space_group_name_H-M   'P 1'
#
loop_
_entity.id
_entity.type
_entity.pdbx_description
1 polymer ?
#
loop_
_entity_poly.entity_id
_entity_poly.type
_entity_poly.pdbx_seq_one_letter_code
_entity_poly.pdbx_strand_id
1 'polypeptide(L)' 'MKPLITLPAHFDGKAIILDAPFKLKSDAKLLVTVLQSGEYAEEKEEWDVSSLLQLNKAYSKDEPEYSLSLVKEPNPEYKK' A
#
# COMPACT_ATOMS: atom_id res chain seq x y z
N MET A 1 19.79 2.05 -17.05
CA MET A 1 19.48 2.50 -15.67
C MET A 1 20.29 1.69 -14.69
N LYS A 2 20.86 2.30 -13.65
CA LYS A 2 21.45 1.50 -12.54
C LYS A 2 20.28 0.84 -11.79
N PRO A 3 20.34 -0.46 -11.47
CA PRO A 3 19.28 -1.12 -10.72
C PRO A 3 19.17 -0.49 -9.33
N LEU A 4 17.96 -0.13 -8.92
CA LEU A 4 17.64 0.19 -7.53
C LEU A 4 17.78 -1.10 -6.72
N ILE A 5 18.54 -1.07 -5.63
CA ILE A 5 18.67 -2.19 -4.70
C ILE A 5 18.10 -1.78 -3.35
N THR A 6 17.23 -2.62 -2.81
CA THR A 6 16.71 -2.49 -1.45
C THR A 6 17.54 -3.39 -0.54
N LEU A 7 18.12 -2.81 0.51
CA LEU A 7 18.91 -3.53 1.50
C LEU A 7 18.19 -3.48 2.85
N PRO A 8 17.90 -4.62 3.48
CA PRO A 8 17.34 -4.63 4.83
C PRO A 8 18.36 -4.07 5.82
N ALA A 9 17.88 -3.25 6.74
CA ALA A 9 18.69 -2.59 7.74
C ALA A 9 17.83 -2.22 8.94
N HIS A 10 18.47 -2.13 10.11
CA HIS A 10 17.86 -1.60 11.33
C HIS A 10 18.69 -0.44 11.89
N PHE A 11 18.04 0.41 12.69
CA PHE A 11 18.71 1.43 13.46
C PHE A 11 19.04 0.86 14.84
N ASP A 12 20.32 0.84 15.21
CA ASP A 12 20.79 0.31 16.50
C ASP A 12 20.75 1.36 17.64
N GLY A 13 20.18 2.54 17.38
CA GLY A 13 20.20 3.69 18.27
C GLY A 13 21.33 4.70 17.98
N LYS A 14 22.30 4.34 17.13
CA LYS A 14 23.46 5.17 16.79
C LYS A 14 23.72 5.24 15.29
N ALA A 15 23.55 4.14 14.57
CA ALA A 15 23.85 4.01 13.16
C ALA A 15 22.82 3.10 12.46
N ILE A 16 22.73 3.25 11.14
CA ILE A 16 21.96 2.33 10.28
C ILE A 16 22.87 1.13 9.99
N ILE A 17 22.48 -0.05 10.45
CA ILE A 17 23.21 -1.30 10.29
C ILE A 17 22.55 -2.12 9.19
N LEU A 18 23.31 -2.49 8.17
CA LEU A 18 22.83 -3.40 7.14
C LEU A 18 22.72 -4.82 7.71
N ASP A 19 21.56 -5.44 7.56
CA ASP A 19 21.31 -6.80 8.08
C ASP A 19 22.06 -7.87 7.28
N ALA A 20 22.49 -7.53 6.07
CA ALA A 20 23.29 -8.37 5.19
C ALA A 20 24.57 -7.65 4.74
N PRO A 21 25.70 -8.36 4.57
CA PRO A 21 26.92 -7.78 4.06
C PRO A 21 26.73 -7.15 2.67
N PHE A 22 27.07 -5.86 2.54
CA PHE A 22 27.02 -5.16 1.26
C PHE A 22 28.19 -4.17 1.14
N LYS A 23 28.85 -4.17 -0.02
CA LYS A 23 30.01 -3.31 -0.25
C LYS A 23 29.57 -1.95 -0.79
N LEU A 24 29.55 -0.95 0.09
CA LEU A 24 29.34 0.44 -0.29
C LEU A 24 30.64 1.07 -0.79
N LYS A 25 30.54 1.89 -1.84
CA LYS A 25 31.66 2.75 -2.27
C LYS A 25 31.74 3.96 -1.32
N SER A 26 32.93 4.54 -1.15
CA SER A 26 33.07 5.84 -0.50
C SER A 26 32.14 6.85 -1.16
N ASP A 27 31.46 7.67 -0.35
CA ASP A 27 30.56 8.74 -0.79
C ASP A 27 29.40 8.27 -1.69
N ALA A 28 29.00 6.99 -1.55
CA ALA A 28 27.81 6.49 -2.22
C ALA A 28 26.58 7.29 -1.79
N LYS A 29 25.82 7.80 -2.77
CA LYS A 29 24.53 8.43 -2.50
C LYS A 29 23.51 7.37 -2.12
N LEU A 30 22.93 7.50 -0.92
CA LEU A 30 21.93 6.59 -0.40
C LEU A 30 20.56 7.26 -0.36
N LEU A 31 19.51 6.50 -0.63
CA LEU A 31 18.13 6.86 -0.30
C LEU A 31 17.75 6.03 0.93
N VAL A 32 17.37 6.68 2.02
CA VAL A 32 16.97 6.01 3.25
C VAL A 32 15.45 6.08 3.38
N THR A 33 14.82 4.92 3.48
CA THR A 33 13.39 4.79 3.77
C THR A 33 13.25 4.19 5.17
N VAL A 34 12.63 4.93 6.08
CA VAL A 34 12.35 4.46 7.44
C VAL A 34 11.00 3.77 7.44
N LEU A 35 10.97 2.50 7.83
CA LEU A 35 9.73 1.75 7.99
C LEU A 35 9.21 2.00 9.41
N GLN A 36 8.08 2.70 9.52
CA GLN A 36 7.43 2.88 10.82
C GLN A 36 6.84 1.54 11.25
N SER A 37 7.37 1.00 12.34
CA SER A 37 6.80 -0.17 13.01
C SER A 37 5.95 0.34 14.16
N GLY A 38 4.64 0.09 14.10
CA GLY A 38 3.73 0.31 15.23
C GLY A 38 3.12 1.70 15.37
N GLU A 39 3.70 2.79 14.85
CA GLU A 39 3.10 4.14 15.00
C GLU A 39 1.78 4.32 14.25
N TYR A 40 1.51 3.47 13.26
CA TYR A 40 0.23 3.39 12.56
C TYR A 40 -0.51 2.09 12.85
N ALA A 41 -0.20 1.37 13.94
CA ALA A 41 -0.96 0.17 14.28
C ALA A 41 -2.44 0.52 14.53
N GLU A 42 -2.69 1.61 15.27
CA GLU A 42 -4.03 2.12 15.52
C GLU A 42 -4.69 2.63 14.24
N GLU A 43 -4.01 3.47 13.44
CA GLU A 43 -4.54 3.93 12.16
C GLU A 43 -4.84 2.73 11.23
N LYS A 44 -3.91 1.78 11.10
CA LYS A 44 -4.11 0.57 10.29
C LYS A 44 -5.32 -0.23 10.75
N GLU A 45 -5.51 -0.40 12.05
CA GLU A 45 -6.67 -1.11 12.60
C GLU A 45 -7.97 -0.35 12.29
N GLU A 46 -7.98 0.97 12.41
CA GLU A 46 -9.12 1.81 12.00
C GLU A 46 -9.45 1.67 10.50
N TRP A 47 -8.42 1.68 9.64
CA TRP A 47 -8.58 1.46 8.20
C TRP A 47 -9.09 0.05 7.89
N ASP A 48 -8.57 -0.98 8.58
CA ASP A 48 -8.98 -2.37 8.38
C ASP A 48 -10.47 -2.55 8.80
N VAL A 49 -10.86 -2.00 9.95
CA VAL A 49 -12.26 -2.02 10.43
C VAL A 49 -13.19 -1.28 9.47
N SER A 50 -12.81 -0.07 9.05
CA SER A 50 -13.58 0.74 8.10
C SER A 50 -13.75 0.02 6.76
N SER A 51 -12.68 -0.58 6.24
CA SER A 51 -12.71 -1.34 4.99
C SER A 51 -13.66 -2.53 5.05
N LEU A 52 -13.63 -3.30 6.14
CA LEU A 52 -14.53 -4.44 6.34
C LEU A 52 -16.00 -4.01 6.46
N LEU A 53 -16.28 -2.93 7.19
CA LEU A 53 -17.62 -2.36 7.31
C LEU A 53 -18.19 -1.95 5.95
N GLN A 54 -17.37 -1.26 5.15
CA GLN A 54 -17.79 -0.77 3.85
C GLN A 54 -17.96 -1.90 2.82
N LEU A 55 -17.11 -2.94 2.88
CA LEU A 55 -17.30 -4.15 2.09
C LEU A 55 -18.61 -4.85 2.45
N ASN A 56 -18.92 -5.01 3.75
CA ASN A 56 -20.17 -5.61 4.17
C ASN A 56 -21.37 -4.81 3.64
N LYS A 57 -21.32 -3.48 3.73
CA LYS A 57 -22.37 -2.59 3.23
C LYS A 57 -22.57 -2.72 1.71
N ALA A 58 -21.47 -2.77 0.95
CA ALA A 58 -21.51 -2.88 -0.51
C ALA A 58 -22.20 -4.16 -1.00
N TYR A 59 -22.11 -5.26 -0.23
CA TYR A 59 -22.74 -6.54 -0.56
C TYR A 59 -23.90 -6.88 0.39
N SER A 60 -24.47 -5.88 1.06
CA SER A 60 -25.61 -6.06 1.95
C SER A 60 -26.92 -6.10 1.15
N LYS A 61 -28.02 -6.50 1.81
CA LYS A 61 -29.36 -6.45 1.19
C LYS A 61 -29.83 -5.02 0.89
N ASP A 62 -29.18 -4.02 1.48
CA ASP A 62 -29.47 -2.60 1.32
C ASP A 62 -28.63 -1.96 0.19
N GLU A 63 -27.90 -2.77 -0.59
CA GLU A 63 -27.19 -2.30 -1.80
C GLU A 63 -28.19 -1.68 -2.79
N PRO A 64 -27.93 -0.47 -3.32
CA PRO A 64 -28.80 0.14 -4.31
C PRO A 64 -28.74 -0.62 -5.65
N GLU A 65 -29.91 -0.83 -6.25
CA GLU A 65 -30.00 -1.48 -7.57
C GLU A 65 -29.40 -0.57 -8.66
N TYR A 66 -28.31 -1.01 -9.28
CA TYR A 66 -27.66 -0.28 -10.37
C TYR A 66 -28.30 -0.61 -11.73
N SER A 67 -29.43 0.03 -12.02
CA SER A 67 -30.12 -0.16 -13.31
C SER A 67 -29.35 0.40 -14.52
N LEU A 68 -29.64 -0.12 -15.71
CA LEU A 68 -29.05 0.37 -16.98
C LEU A 68 -29.36 1.86 -17.26
N SER A 69 -30.38 2.44 -16.62
CA SER A 69 -30.68 3.86 -16.74
C SER A 69 -29.59 4.78 -16.15
N LEU A 70 -28.72 4.25 -15.30
CA LEU A 70 -27.58 4.98 -14.72
C LEU A 70 -26.36 5.01 -15.65
N VAL A 71 -26.38 4.27 -16.75
CA VAL A 71 -25.27 4.22 -17.71
C VAL A 71 -25.25 5.52 -18.52
N LYS A 72 -24.18 6.31 -18.36
CA LYS A 72 -23.99 7.57 -19.10
C LYS A 72 -23.60 7.33 -20.56
N GLU A 73 -22.69 6.38 -20.78
CA GLU A 73 -22.21 6.00 -22.10
C GLU A 73 -22.19 4.46 -22.19
N PRO A 74 -22.97 3.85 -23.09
CA PRO A 74 -23.03 2.40 -23.21
C PRO A 74 -21.74 1.89 -23.87
N ASN A 75 -21.08 0.91 -23.24
CA ASN A 75 -19.93 0.25 -23.87
C ASN A 75 -20.43 -0.62 -25.05
N PRO A 76 -19.95 -0.36 -26.30
CA PRO A 76 -20.39 -1.07 -27.50
C PRO A 76 -20.07 -2.57 -27.51
N GLU A 77 -19.13 -3.04 -26.69
CA GLU A 77 -18.77 -4.46 -26.57
C GLU A 77 -19.78 -5.30 -25.76
N TYR A 78 -20.64 -4.66 -24.95
CA TYR A 78 -21.67 -5.37 -24.17
C TYR A 78 -22.98 -5.58 -24.94
N LYS A 79 -23.00 -5.33 -26.25
CA LYS A 79 -24.16 -5.64 -27.11
C LYS A 79 -24.28 -7.15 -27.27
N LYS A 80 -25.32 -7.74 -26.66
CA LYS A 80 -25.81 -9.09 -27.00
C LYS A 80 -26.71 -9.03 -28.24
#